data_AF-X1RFF6-F1
#
_entry.id   AF-X1RFF6-F1
#
_cell.length_a   1.000
_cell.length_b   1.000
_cell.length_c   1.000
_cell.angle_alpha   90.00
_cell.angle_beta   90.00
_cell.angle_gamma   90.00
#
_symmetry.space_group_name_H-M   'P 1'
#
loop_
_entity.id
_entity.type
_entity.pdbx_description
1 polymer ?
#
loop_
_entity_poly.entity_id
_entity_poly.type
_entity_poly.pdbx_seq_one_letter_code
_entity_poly.pdbx_strand_id
1 'polypeptide(L)'
;MAYITCKQCGFSAPETFFQSGLRVSRVKHKSIYQRRVCLMCRQEEQDKHKRGDRSVPKARNMLYTHCERYNRRNGTTLKPMEFARKFGWDLKRMTHDIEHTFNNWCPYCDGSFGTMEHGLADLTLDIRDPSQPPYYNNVIYCCSTCNKRKGQMGP
;
A
#
# COMPACT_ATOMS: atom_id res chain seq x y z
N MET A 1 -2.18 -10.79 41.70
CA MET A 1 -2.48 -10.36 40.31
C MET A 1 -2.73 -11.59 39.46
N ALA A 2 -3.82 -11.63 38.69
CA ALA A 2 -4.09 -12.77 37.82
C ALA A 2 -3.21 -12.70 36.56
N TYR A 3 -2.53 -13.79 36.22
CA TYR A 3 -1.76 -13.93 35.00
C TYR A 3 -2.61 -14.60 33.93
N ILE A 4 -2.50 -14.12 32.68
CA ILE A 4 -3.18 -14.70 31.52
C ILE A 4 -2.12 -15.26 30.59
N THR A 5 -2.35 -16.48 30.10
CA THR A 5 -1.48 -17.14 29.13
C THR A 5 -1.98 -16.91 27.70
N CYS A 6 -1.08 -16.45 26.83
CA CYS A 6 -1.30 -16.30 25.41
C CYS A 6 -1.51 -17.66 24.74
N LYS A 7 -2.60 -17.82 23.98
CA LYS A 7 -2.91 -19.05 23.23
C LYS A 7 -1.97 -19.31 22.05
N GLN A 8 -1.28 -18.29 21.55
CA GLN A 8 -0.44 -18.40 20.34
C GLN A 8 1.02 -18.69 20.66
N CYS A 9 1.61 -17.98 21.63
CA CYS A 9 3.02 -18.14 21.99
C CYS A 9 3.26 -18.75 23.37
N GLY A 10 2.20 -19.06 24.13
CA GLY A 10 2.33 -19.61 25.48
C GLY A 10 2.83 -18.62 26.55
N PHE A 11 3.10 -17.37 26.19
CA PHE A 11 3.60 -16.36 27.11
C PHE A 11 2.55 -15.99 28.18
N SER A 12 2.93 -16.05 29.46
CA SER A 12 2.08 -15.68 30.60
C SER A 12 2.46 -14.30 31.13
N ALA A 13 1.49 -13.38 31.14
CA ALA A 13 1.71 -12.01 31.59
C ALA A 13 0.44 -11.42 32.22
N PRO A 14 0.55 -10.26 32.91
CA PRO A 14 -0.61 -9.51 33.37
C PRO A 14 -1.53 -9.11 32.20
N GLU A 15 -2.81 -8.87 32.50
CA GLU A 15 -3.84 -8.54 31.51
C GLU A 15 -3.50 -7.33 30.61
N THR A 16 -2.67 -6.40 31.09
CA THR A 16 -2.18 -5.24 30.34
C THR A 16 -1.45 -5.60 29.04
N PHE A 17 -0.84 -6.80 28.95
CA PHE A 17 -0.18 -7.30 27.74
C PHE A 17 -1.14 -7.90 26.70
N PHE A 18 -2.44 -7.88 26.99
CA PHE A 18 -3.51 -8.45 26.16
C PHE A 18 -4.58 -7.43 25.75
N GLN A 19 -4.70 -6.31 26.48
CA GLN A 19 -5.60 -5.22 26.15
C GLN A 19 -4.92 -4.25 25.19
N SER A 20 -5.43 -4.14 23.95
CA SER A 20 -5.06 -3.04 23.07
C SER A 20 -5.72 -1.77 23.61
N GLY A 21 -4.92 -0.76 23.97
CA GLY A 21 -5.40 0.52 24.52
C GLY A 21 -6.67 1.01 23.81
N LEU A 22 -7.73 1.20 24.60
CA LEU A 22 -9.05 1.61 24.15
C LEU A 22 -8.98 2.94 23.38
N ARG A 23 -9.18 2.91 22.06
CA ARG A 23 -10.03 3.92 21.42
C ARG A 23 -11.46 3.42 21.55
N VAL A 24 -12.21 4.07 22.44
CA VAL A 24 -13.61 3.77 22.75
C VAL A 24 -14.46 3.92 21.48
N SER A 25 -14.67 2.82 20.77
CA SER A 25 -15.76 2.68 19.81
C SER A 25 -16.83 1.82 20.48
N ARG A 26 -17.99 2.41 20.78
CA ARG A 26 -19.12 1.80 21.52
C ARG A 26 -19.81 0.65 20.76
N VAL A 27 -19.07 -0.40 20.38
CA VAL A 27 -19.66 -1.57 19.72
C VAL A 27 -19.17 -2.85 20.41
N LYS A 28 -20.08 -3.41 21.22
CA LYS A 28 -20.14 -4.81 21.71
C LYS A 28 -18.92 -5.35 22.47
N HIS A 29 -18.91 -5.10 23.78
CA HIS A 29 -18.03 -5.68 24.82
C HIS A 29 -18.02 -7.22 24.93
N LYS A 30 -18.71 -7.98 24.06
CA LYS A 30 -18.84 -9.44 24.18
C LYS A 30 -17.76 -10.28 23.48
N SER A 31 -16.88 -9.70 22.65
CA SER A 31 -15.84 -10.47 21.92
C SER A 31 -14.42 -10.36 22.48
N ILE A 32 -14.16 -9.48 23.45
CA ILE A 32 -12.79 -9.18 23.94
C ILE A 32 -12.18 -10.41 24.65
N TYR A 33 -13.01 -11.23 25.31
CA TYR A 33 -12.56 -12.45 25.99
C TYR A 33 -12.22 -13.63 25.06
N GLN A 34 -12.56 -13.58 23.77
CA GLN A 34 -12.35 -14.72 22.87
C GLN A 34 -10.95 -14.81 22.25
N ARG A 35 -10.11 -13.76 22.36
CA ARG A 35 -8.74 -13.78 21.80
C ARG A 35 -7.71 -13.46 22.88
N ARG A 36 -7.39 -14.47 23.71
CA ARG A 36 -6.20 -14.51 24.59
C ARG A 36 -4.91 -14.56 23.74
N VAL A 37 -4.68 -13.55 22.91
CA VAL A 37 -3.50 -13.39 22.06
C VAL A 37 -2.82 -12.11 22.52
N CYS A 38 -1.56 -12.19 22.93
CA CYS A 38 -0.81 -11.05 23.44
C CYS A 38 -0.58 -9.99 22.34
N LEU A 39 -0.29 -8.76 22.75
CA LEU A 39 -0.03 -7.65 21.84
C LEU A 39 1.07 -7.94 20.81
N MET A 40 2.13 -8.66 21.22
CA MET A 40 3.23 -9.04 20.34
C MET A 40 2.77 -9.99 19.22
N CYS A 41 2.03 -11.06 19.55
CA CYS A 41 1.50 -11.97 18.55
C CYS A 41 0.50 -11.29 17.60
N ARG A 42 -0.33 -10.36 18.11
CA ARG A 42 -1.21 -9.54 17.26
C ARG A 42 -0.41 -8.64 16.33
N GLN A 43 0.66 -8.03 16.83
CA GLN A 43 1.56 -7.21 16.04
C GLN A 43 2.23 -8.05 14.94
N GLU A 44 2.73 -9.23 15.26
CA GLU A 44 3.32 -10.16 14.27
C GLU A 44 2.31 -10.58 13.19
N GLU A 45 1.06 -10.86 13.57
CA GLU A 45 0.00 -11.22 12.62
C GLU A 45 -0.37 -10.03 11.72
N GLN A 46 -0.48 -8.83 12.31
CA GLN A 46 -0.65 -7.60 11.54
C GLN A 46 0.54 -7.35 10.61
N ASP A 47 1.76 -7.60 11.06
CA ASP A 47 2.96 -7.40 10.25
C ASP A 47 3.08 -8.48 9.17
N LYS A 48 2.61 -9.71 9.41
CA LYS A 48 2.45 -10.74 8.38
C LYS A 48 1.43 -10.33 7.33
N HIS A 49 0.26 -9.85 7.75
CA HIS A 49 -0.76 -9.34 6.83
C HIS A 49 -0.25 -8.12 6.04
N LYS A 50 0.44 -7.19 6.72
CA LYS A 50 1.11 -6.07 6.08
C LYS A 50 2.25 -6.52 5.19
N ARG A 51 2.86 -7.68 5.38
CA ARG A 51 3.92 -8.21 4.48
C ARG A 51 3.32 -8.88 3.25
N GLY A 52 2.18 -9.57 3.39
CA GLY A 52 1.50 -10.31 2.32
C GLY A 52 0.80 -9.42 1.29
N ASP A 53 0.11 -8.37 1.72
CA ASP A 53 -0.72 -7.54 0.83
C ASP A 53 -0.21 -6.10 0.70
N ARG A 54 1.09 -5.87 0.50
CA ARG A 54 1.62 -4.49 0.35
C ARG A 54 1.24 -3.85 -0.98
N SER A 55 0.99 -4.67 -1.99
CA SER A 55 0.71 -4.24 -3.35
C SER A 55 -0.68 -3.59 -3.47
N VAL A 56 -1.68 -4.09 -2.75
CA VAL A 56 -3.05 -3.54 -2.75
C VAL A 56 -3.12 -2.08 -2.23
N PRO A 57 -2.63 -1.75 -1.02
CA PRO A 57 -2.62 -0.36 -0.54
C PRO A 57 -1.72 0.52 -1.40
N LYS A 58 -0.61 -0.02 -1.96
CA LYS A 58 0.23 0.72 -2.91
C LYS A 58 -0.54 1.07 -4.19
N ALA A 59 -1.25 0.11 -4.79
CA ALA A 59 -2.08 0.33 -5.97
C ALA A 59 -3.16 1.38 -5.73
N ARG A 60 -3.86 1.30 -4.59
CA ARG A 60 -4.87 2.30 -4.19
C ARG A 60 -4.28 3.69 -4.05
N ASN A 61 -3.13 3.81 -3.40
CA ASN A 61 -2.46 5.10 -3.22
C ASN A 61 -1.96 5.69 -4.55
N MET A 62 -1.42 4.85 -5.43
CA MET A 62 -1.03 5.26 -6.79
C MET A 62 -2.24 5.79 -7.57
N LEU A 63 -3.34 5.04 -7.61
CA LEU A 63 -4.57 5.45 -8.28
C LEU A 63 -5.07 6.80 -7.75
N TYR A 64 -5.15 6.95 -6.43
CA TYR A 64 -5.56 8.19 -5.79
C TYR A 64 -4.65 9.36 -6.21
N THR A 65 -3.33 9.20 -6.11
CA THR A 65 -2.36 10.25 -6.43
C THR A 65 -2.43 10.67 -7.90
N HIS A 66 -2.58 9.72 -8.82
CA HIS A 66 -2.71 10.03 -10.25
C HIS A 66 -4.04 10.72 -10.57
N CYS A 67 -5.13 10.29 -9.94
CA CYS A 67 -6.43 10.94 -10.06
C CYS A 67 -6.37 12.41 -9.61
N GLU A 68 -5.76 12.67 -8.44
CA GLU A 68 -5.58 14.03 -7.91
C GLU A 68 -4.73 14.91 -8.82
N ARG A 69 -3.61 14.39 -9.33
CA ARG A 69 -2.76 15.12 -10.28
C ARG A 69 -3.51 15.44 -11.58
N TYR A 70 -4.27 14.49 -12.10
CA TYR A 70 -5.09 14.69 -13.30
C TYR A 70 -6.16 15.76 -13.07
N ASN A 71 -6.88 15.69 -11.95
CA ASN A 71 -7.90 16.66 -11.56
C ASN A 71 -7.32 18.07 -11.49
N ARG A 72 -6.16 18.24 -10.85
CA ARG A 72 -5.46 19.53 -10.76
C ARG A 72 -5.05 20.07 -12.13
N ARG A 73 -4.52 19.22 -13.03
CA ARG A 73 -4.04 19.65 -14.35
C ARG A 73 -5.17 20.01 -15.32
N ASN A 74 -6.33 19.37 -15.20
CA ASN A 74 -7.43 19.49 -16.16
C ASN A 74 -8.67 20.21 -15.61
N GLY A 75 -8.64 20.67 -14.35
CA GLY A 75 -9.80 21.32 -13.72
C GLY A 75 -11.00 20.37 -13.53
N THR A 76 -10.75 19.07 -13.35
CA THR A 76 -11.80 18.05 -13.15
C THR A 76 -11.93 17.64 -11.68
N THR A 77 -13.03 16.96 -11.34
CA THR A 77 -13.31 16.47 -9.96
C THR A 77 -13.69 14.99 -9.95
N LEU A 78 -12.93 14.17 -10.69
CA LEU A 78 -13.17 12.73 -10.76
C LEU A 78 -12.86 12.07 -9.41
N LYS A 79 -13.70 11.12 -9.00
CA LYS A 79 -13.37 10.19 -7.92
C LYS A 79 -12.39 9.11 -8.45
N PRO A 80 -11.55 8.51 -7.58
CA PRO A 80 -10.59 7.48 -8.01
C PRO A 80 -11.21 6.32 -8.82
N MET A 81 -12.42 5.88 -8.46
CA MET A 81 -13.13 4.82 -9.19
C MET A 81 -13.62 5.25 -10.57
N GLU A 82 -13.99 6.52 -10.73
CA GLU A 82 -14.41 7.08 -12.02
C GLU A 82 -13.20 7.26 -12.94
N PHE A 83 -12.10 7.75 -12.39
CA PHE A 83 -10.81 7.80 -13.07
C PHE A 83 -10.36 6.41 -13.52
N ALA A 84 -10.45 5.41 -12.63
CA ALA A 84 -10.13 4.03 -12.95
C ALA A 84 -10.98 3.48 -14.10
N ARG A 85 -12.29 3.68 -14.06
CA ARG A 85 -13.20 3.26 -15.14
C ARG A 85 -12.91 3.98 -16.45
N LYS A 86 -12.61 5.28 -16.41
CA LYS A 86 -12.36 6.11 -17.60
C LYS A 86 -11.06 5.76 -18.31
N PHE A 87 -10.01 5.46 -17.54
CA PHE A 87 -8.65 5.28 -18.06
C PHE A 87 -8.13 3.84 -17.95
N GLY A 88 -8.94 2.90 -17.48
CA GLY A 88 -8.59 1.47 -17.40
C GLY A 88 -7.66 1.10 -16.26
N TRP A 89 -7.65 1.87 -15.15
CA TRP A 89 -6.81 1.57 -13.98
C TRP A 89 -7.49 0.55 -13.05
N ASP A 90 -7.55 -0.70 -13.49
CA ASP A 90 -8.11 -1.79 -12.68
C ASP A 90 -7.20 -2.13 -11.49
N LEU A 91 -7.76 -2.15 -10.28
CA LEU A 91 -6.99 -2.37 -9.05
C LEU A 91 -6.38 -3.78 -8.97
N LYS A 92 -7.05 -4.80 -9.51
CA LYS A 92 -6.51 -6.17 -9.49
C LYS A 92 -5.30 -6.25 -10.42
N ARG A 93 -5.43 -5.71 -11.62
CA ARG A 93 -4.33 -5.58 -12.58
C ARG A 93 -3.15 -4.80 -12.00
N MET A 94 -3.41 -3.63 -11.41
CA MET A 94 -2.35 -2.83 -10.77
C MET A 94 -1.63 -3.59 -9.66
N THR A 95 -2.35 -4.37 -8.85
CA THR A 95 -1.76 -5.15 -7.76
C THR A 95 -0.85 -6.23 -8.32
N HIS A 96 -1.33 -7.00 -9.30
CA HIS A 96 -0.55 -8.00 -10.01
C HIS A 96 0.72 -7.40 -10.65
N ASP A 97 0.57 -6.28 -11.36
CA ASP A 97 1.69 -5.64 -12.07
C ASP A 97 2.72 -5.06 -11.09
N ILE A 98 2.30 -4.59 -9.91
CA ILE A 98 3.21 -4.18 -8.82
C ILE A 98 4.02 -5.38 -8.30
N GLU A 99 3.36 -6.50 -8.03
CA GLU A 99 4.02 -7.72 -7.53
C GLU A 99 5.02 -8.26 -8.53
N HIS A 100 4.62 -8.32 -9.80
CA HIS A 100 5.50 -8.73 -10.87
C HIS A 100 6.68 -7.77 -11.02
N THR A 101 6.43 -6.47 -11.07
CA THR A 101 7.49 -5.48 -11.30
C THR A 101 8.46 -5.38 -10.12
N PHE A 102 8.00 -5.58 -8.88
CA PHE A 102 8.87 -5.49 -7.71
C PHE A 102 10.03 -6.51 -7.75
N ASN A 103 9.84 -7.65 -8.41
CA ASN A 103 10.89 -8.66 -8.60
C ASN A 103 11.77 -8.41 -9.84
N ASN A 104 11.54 -7.31 -10.57
CA ASN A 104 12.24 -6.93 -11.80
C ASN A 104 13.11 -5.68 -11.59
N TRP A 105 13.52 -5.05 -12.70
CA TRP A 105 14.38 -3.87 -12.74
C TRP A 105 13.62 -2.63 -13.21
N CYS A 106 14.09 -1.45 -12.78
CA CYS A 106 13.59 -0.18 -13.26
C CYS A 106 13.98 0.02 -14.73
N PRO A 107 13.02 0.28 -15.65
CA PRO A 107 13.30 0.38 -17.09
C PRO A 107 14.11 1.61 -17.51
N TYR A 108 14.39 2.54 -16.58
CA TYR A 108 15.16 3.75 -16.85
C TYR A 108 16.60 3.70 -16.35
N CYS A 109 16.88 2.89 -15.32
CA CYS A 109 18.20 2.87 -14.68
C CYS A 109 18.72 1.46 -14.38
N ASP A 110 17.98 0.43 -14.81
CA ASP A 110 18.24 -1.00 -14.62
C ASP A 110 18.46 -1.44 -13.16
N GLY A 111 18.13 -0.57 -12.19
CA GLY A 111 18.23 -0.87 -10.77
C GLY A 111 17.12 -1.81 -10.32
N SER A 112 17.47 -2.85 -9.55
CA SER A 112 16.48 -3.77 -8.98
C SER A 112 15.66 -3.11 -7.89
N PHE A 113 14.33 -3.26 -7.96
CA PHE A 113 13.44 -2.76 -6.91
C PHE A 113 13.61 -3.51 -5.58
N GLY A 114 14.01 -4.78 -5.64
CA GLY A 114 14.24 -5.60 -4.45
C GLY A 114 15.46 -5.17 -3.63
N THR A 115 16.42 -4.47 -4.25
CA THR A 115 17.63 -3.95 -3.58
C THR A 115 17.53 -2.47 -3.21
N MET A 116 16.41 -1.80 -3.50
CA MET A 116 16.21 -0.40 -3.12
C MET A 116 15.87 -0.28 -1.64
N GLU A 117 16.40 0.77 -1.00
CA GLU A 117 16.34 0.99 0.45
C GLU A 117 14.91 0.96 1.01
N HIS A 118 13.92 1.48 0.27
CA HIS A 118 12.53 1.58 0.74
C HIS A 118 11.60 0.53 0.12
N GLY A 119 12.15 -0.44 -0.62
CA GLY A 119 11.40 -1.52 -1.27
C GLY A 119 10.23 -1.01 -2.13
N LEU A 120 9.02 -1.48 -1.88
CA LEU A 120 7.81 -1.08 -2.62
C LEU A 120 7.50 0.42 -2.57
N ALA A 121 8.05 1.18 -1.61
CA ALA A 121 7.88 2.62 -1.59
C ALA A 121 8.57 3.29 -2.78
N ASP A 122 9.70 2.74 -3.24
CA ASP A 122 10.47 3.25 -4.38
C ASP A 122 9.86 2.89 -5.73
N LEU A 123 8.99 1.88 -5.80
CA LEU A 123 8.21 1.59 -7.00
C LEU A 123 7.16 2.69 -7.22
N THR A 124 7.22 3.37 -8.35
CA THR A 124 6.25 4.40 -8.77
C THR A 124 5.70 4.08 -10.16
N LEU A 125 4.69 4.84 -10.59
CA LEU A 125 4.07 4.70 -11.90
C LEU A 125 4.25 6.03 -12.63
N ASP A 126 4.86 5.99 -13.81
CA ASP A 126 5.12 7.14 -14.67
C ASP A 126 4.20 7.07 -15.88
N ILE A 127 3.77 8.24 -16.38
CA ILE A 127 2.99 8.35 -17.62
C ILE A 127 4.02 8.48 -18.75
N ARG A 128 4.05 7.53 -19.69
CA ARG A 128 5.09 7.47 -20.74
C ARG A 128 5.06 8.75 -21.58
N ASP A 129 3.91 9.02 -22.19
CA ASP A 129 3.65 10.22 -22.98
C ASP A 129 2.70 11.18 -22.22
N PRO A 130 3.20 12.32 -21.69
CA PRO A 130 2.39 13.30 -20.97
C PRO A 130 1.39 14.09 -21.83
N SER A 131 1.50 14.02 -23.15
CA SER A 131 0.58 14.64 -24.13
C SER A 131 -0.68 13.81 -24.34
N GLN A 132 -0.59 12.50 -24.05
CA GLN A 132 -1.71 11.57 -24.20
C GLN A 132 -2.51 11.45 -22.90
N PRO A 133 -3.78 11.01 -22.97
CA PRO A 133 -4.54 10.72 -21.76
C PRO A 133 -3.85 9.64 -20.91
N PRO A 134 -4.06 9.63 -19.59
CA PRO A 134 -3.38 8.74 -18.66
C PRO A 134 -3.98 7.32 -18.68
N TYR A 135 -4.19 6.73 -19.86
CA TYR A 135 -4.63 5.35 -19.97
C TYR A 135 -3.61 4.41 -19.35
N TYR A 136 -4.07 3.30 -18.78
CA TYR A 136 -3.19 2.33 -18.12
C TYR A 136 -2.21 1.61 -19.07
N ASN A 137 -2.38 1.72 -20.39
CA ASN A 137 -1.38 1.28 -21.38
C ASN A 137 -0.30 2.36 -21.67
N ASN A 138 -0.54 3.61 -21.27
CA ASN A 138 0.38 4.74 -21.38
C ASN A 138 1.13 5.00 -20.06
N VAL A 139 1.30 3.95 -19.24
CA VAL A 139 2.07 4.04 -18.00
C VAL A 139 3.19 3.01 -17.96
N ILE A 140 4.20 3.30 -17.15
CA ILE A 140 5.31 2.40 -16.90
C ILE A 140 5.74 2.48 -15.44
N TYR A 141 5.93 1.31 -14.82
CA TYR A 141 6.47 1.25 -13.48
C TYR A 141 7.97 1.60 -13.51
N CYS A 142 8.39 2.48 -12.62
CA CYS A 142 9.77 2.93 -12.52
C CYS A 142 10.12 3.38 -11.09
N CYS A 143 11.41 3.53 -10.80
CA CYS A 143 11.82 3.98 -9.48
C CYS A 143 11.52 5.46 -9.23
N SER A 144 11.30 5.79 -7.96
CA SER A 144 10.97 7.13 -7.49
C SER A 144 11.99 8.17 -7.95
N THR A 145 13.28 7.82 -7.96
CA THR A 145 14.39 8.67 -8.41
C THR A 145 14.28 9.00 -9.90
N CYS A 146 14.06 8.01 -10.76
CA CYS A 146 13.95 8.23 -12.21
C CYS A 146 12.69 9.06 -12.55
N ASN A 147 11.57 8.74 -11.91
CA ASN A 147 10.33 9.47 -12.12
C ASN A 147 10.45 10.96 -11.71
N LYS A 148 11.12 11.22 -10.57
CA LYS A 148 11.43 12.60 -10.15
C LYS A 148 12.34 13.33 -11.13
N ARG A 149 13.41 12.69 -11.60
CA ARG A 149 14.33 13.27 -12.59
C ARG A 149 13.60 13.63 -13.88
N LYS A 150 12.76 12.74 -14.41
CA LYS A 150 11.92 13.03 -15.58
C LYS A 150 11.02 14.25 -15.34
N GLY A 151 10.36 14.32 -14.18
CA GLY A 151 9.49 15.45 -13.83
C GLY A 151 10.22 16.80 -13.73
N GLN A 152 11.53 16.81 -13.48
CA GLN A 152 12.34 18.03 -13.44
C GLN A 152 12.76 18.54 -14.83
N MET A 153 12.72 17.70 -15.86
CA MET A 153 13.17 18.06 -17.21
C MET A 153 12.16 18.93 -17.97
N GLY A 154 10.98 19.18 -17.39
CA GLY A 154 9.90 19.92 -18.05
C GLY A 154 9.19 19.08 -19.13
N PRO A 155 7.99 19.49 -19.55
CA PRO A 155 7.35 18.98 -20.76
C PRO A 155 8.08 19.44 -22.03
#